data_AF-A0A971LYF8-F1
#
_entry.id   AF-A0A971LYF8-F1
#
_cell.length_a   1.000
_cell.length_b   1.000
_cell.length_c   1.000
_cell.angle_alpha   90.00
_cell.angle_beta   90.00
_cell.angle_gamma   90.00
#
_symmetry.space_group_name_H-M   'P 1'
#
loop_
_entity.id
_entity.type
_entity.pdbx_description
1 polymer ?
#
loop_
_entity_poly.entity_id
_entity_poly.type
_entity_poly.pdbx_seq_one_letter_code
_entity_poly.pdbx_strand_id
1 'polypeptide(L)'
;MIIDFRYHIASLVAIFIALGLGILIGSTLVGQDFMENVANEQRALIERLEEDYLSLRQETKNLKLELNEKNSQLAFYQNFMLENRIHFIRDKLQGRNFAIVQIGQNEYTPEVIKILEEAGAGIITANFFSQEAIRIENVNLFVEEIGKFILKGEQGELVGFLTENQFMETMGTHDQPLDGIIFLDSVEEREQELFSELKISIIKFLEKNLPVYIVHTGKSKNSLLAELNNFPGVFSIENFDNIYGQIALVLQLMDSGQFTDKEVTN
;
A
#
# COMPACT_ATOMS: atom_id res chain seq x y z
N MET A 1 -59.98 -63.70 -39.48
CA MET A 1 -58.98 -63.23 -38.51
C MET A 1 -58.51 -64.44 -37.70
N ILE A 2 -57.66 -65.27 -38.30
CA ILE A 2 -56.82 -66.22 -37.55
C ILE A 2 -55.57 -65.41 -37.26
N ILE A 3 -55.59 -64.76 -36.11
CA ILE A 3 -54.35 -64.38 -35.48
C ILE A 3 -53.72 -65.73 -35.10
N ASP A 4 -52.78 -66.18 -35.92
CA ASP A 4 -52.11 -67.46 -35.75
C ASP A 4 -51.40 -67.45 -34.39
N PHE A 5 -51.94 -68.18 -33.43
CA PHE A 5 -51.40 -68.31 -32.07
C PHE A 5 -49.89 -68.62 -32.06
N ARG A 6 -49.41 -69.28 -33.12
CA ARG A 6 -47.99 -69.60 -33.36
C ARG A 6 -47.10 -68.36 -33.46
N TYR A 7 -47.56 -67.28 -34.12
CA TYR A 7 -46.78 -66.04 -34.23
C TYR A 7 -46.72 -65.28 -32.90
N HIS A 8 -47.79 -65.28 -32.12
CA HIS A 8 -47.78 -64.68 -30.78
C HIS A 8 -46.90 -65.43 -29.79
N ILE A 9 -46.89 -66.76 -29.86
CA ILE A 9 -45.98 -67.59 -29.07
C ILE A 9 -44.53 -67.33 -29.49
N ALA A 10 -44.25 -67.28 -30.80
CA ALA A 10 -42.92 -66.99 -31.30
C ALA A 10 -42.41 -65.58 -30.87
N SER A 11 -43.26 -64.56 -30.94
CA SER A 11 -42.90 -63.21 -30.48
C SER A 11 -42.69 -63.14 -28.97
N LEU A 12 -43.51 -63.85 -28.19
CA LEU A 12 -43.38 -63.90 -26.73
C LEU A 12 -42.08 -64.59 -26.33
N VAL A 13 -41.75 -65.73 -26.95
CA VAL A 13 -40.48 -66.43 -26.75
C VAL A 13 -39.29 -65.55 -27.15
N ALA A 14 -39.37 -64.83 -28.27
CA ALA A 14 -38.33 -63.89 -28.68
C ALA A 14 -38.11 -62.75 -27.66
N ILE A 15 -39.18 -62.20 -27.09
CA ILE A 15 -39.10 -61.18 -26.02
C ILE A 15 -38.45 -61.78 -24.76
N PHE A 16 -38.85 -62.99 -24.35
CA PHE A 16 -38.26 -63.64 -23.17
C PHE A 16 -36.79 -64.00 -23.37
N ILE A 17 -36.39 -64.42 -24.57
CA ILE A 17 -34.98 -64.67 -24.89
C ILE A 17 -34.21 -63.35 -24.90
N ALA A 18 -34.73 -62.29 -25.53
CA ALA A 18 -34.08 -60.98 -25.54
C ALA A 18 -33.92 -60.41 -24.12
N LEU A 19 -34.93 -60.58 -23.26
CA LEU A 19 -34.89 -60.17 -21.85
C LEU A 19 -33.87 -61.01 -21.06
N GLY A 20 -33.88 -62.34 -21.23
CA GLY A 20 -32.93 -63.23 -20.58
C GLY A 20 -31.48 -62.94 -21.01
N LEU A 21 -31.24 -62.72 -22.31
CA LEU A 21 -29.92 -62.36 -22.84
C LEU A 21 -29.49 -60.97 -22.35
N GLY A 22 -30.42 -60.00 -22.32
CA GLY A 22 -30.16 -58.66 -21.80
C GLY A 22 -29.75 -58.67 -20.33
N ILE A 23 -30.42 -59.47 -19.51
CA ILE A 23 -30.08 -59.66 -18.09
C ILE A 23 -28.73 -60.39 -17.95
N LEU A 24 -28.47 -61.42 -18.75
CA LEU A 24 -27.22 -62.18 -18.72
C LEU A 24 -26.00 -61.34 -19.15
N ILE A 25 -26.15 -60.53 -20.21
CA ILE A 25 -25.10 -59.61 -20.65
C ILE A 25 -24.92 -58.48 -19.63
N GLY A 26 -26.02 -57.92 -19.11
CA GLY A 26 -25.98 -56.89 -18.09
C GLY A 26 -25.31 -57.35 -16.78
N SER A 27 -25.56 -58.59 -16.34
CA SER A 27 -24.99 -59.14 -15.11
C SER A 27 -23.51 -59.54 -15.25
N THR A 28 -23.08 -59.91 -16.46
CA THR A 28 -21.67 -60.24 -16.72
C THR A 28 -20.80 -59.01 -16.93
N LEU A 29 -21.35 -57.91 -17.48
CA LEU A 29 -20.65 -56.61 -17.56
C LEU A 29 -20.50 -55.96 -16.18
N VAL A 30 -21.49 -56.14 -15.30
CA VAL A 30 -21.44 -55.78 -13.87
C VAL A 30 -20.91 -56.97 -13.06
N GLY A 31 -19.91 -57.67 -13.59
CA GLY A 31 -19.20 -58.74 -12.89
C GLY A 31 -18.29 -58.19 -11.79
N GLN A 32 -17.83 -59.09 -10.91
CA GLN A 32 -16.94 -58.80 -9.76
C GLN A 32 -15.80 -57.83 -10.11
N ASP A 33 -15.19 -57.98 -11.30
CA ASP A 33 -14.07 -57.15 -11.76
C ASP A 33 -14.42 -55.65 -11.84
N PHE A 34 -15.64 -55.29 -12.26
CA PHE A 34 -16.06 -53.88 -12.32
C PHE A 34 -16.24 -53.28 -10.92
N MET A 35 -16.88 -54.01 -10.00
CA MET A 35 -17.05 -53.55 -8.62
C MET A 35 -15.71 -53.49 -7.88
N GLU A 36 -14.80 -54.43 -8.13
CA GLU A 36 -13.45 -54.44 -7.57
C GLU A 36 -12.63 -53.25 -8.07
N ASN A 37 -12.66 -52.96 -9.37
CA ASN A 37 -11.96 -51.81 -9.96
C ASN A 37 -12.46 -50.47 -9.39
N VAL A 38 -13.79 -50.28 -9.28
CA VAL A 38 -14.36 -49.06 -8.68
C VAL A 38 -14.01 -48.94 -7.20
N ALA A 39 -14.02 -50.04 -6.45
CA ALA A 39 -13.62 -50.04 -5.05
C ALA A 39 -12.13 -49.71 -4.87
N ASN A 40 -11.27 -50.21 -5.77
CA ASN A 40 -9.83 -49.91 -5.76
C ASN A 40 -9.55 -48.45 -6.11
N GLU A 41 -10.24 -47.87 -7.09
CA GLU A 41 -10.13 -46.44 -7.41
C GLU A 41 -10.57 -45.55 -6.24
N GLN A 42 -11.66 -45.91 -5.56
CA GLN A 42 -12.12 -45.18 -4.38
C GLN A 42 -11.11 -45.25 -3.23
N ARG A 43 -10.50 -46.41 -2.99
CA ARG A 43 -9.43 -46.57 -1.99
C ARG A 43 -8.22 -45.72 -2.34
N ALA A 44 -7.76 -45.75 -3.58
CA ALA A 44 -6.63 -44.95 -4.03
C ALA A 44 -6.91 -43.44 -3.92
N LEU A 45 -8.15 -43.01 -4.17
CA LEU A 45 -8.57 -41.62 -3.97
C LEU A 45 -8.56 -41.23 -2.49
N ILE A 46 -9.07 -42.10 -1.60
CA ILE A 46 -9.06 -41.87 -0.15
C ILE A 46 -7.62 -41.78 0.37
N GLU A 47 -6.73 -42.68 -0.07
CA GLU A 47 -5.32 -42.66 0.31
C GLU A 47 -4.65 -41.34 -0.11
N ARG A 48 -4.87 -40.89 -1.35
CA ARG A 48 -4.36 -39.57 -1.80
C ARG A 48 -4.93 -38.41 -0.99
N LEU A 49 -6.22 -38.43 -0.67
CA LEU A 49 -6.83 -37.39 0.15
C LEU A 49 -6.28 -37.39 1.58
N GLU A 50 -5.96 -38.55 2.14
CA GLU A 50 -5.31 -38.67 3.44
C GLU A 50 -3.87 -38.12 3.38
N GLU A 51 -3.10 -38.46 2.35
CA GLU A 51 -1.77 -37.92 2.11
C GLU A 51 -1.78 -36.39 1.94
N ASP A 52 -2.70 -35.86 1.11
CA ASP A 52 -2.89 -34.43 0.91
C ASP A 52 -3.33 -33.72 2.20
N TYR A 53 -4.21 -34.34 2.99
CA TYR A 53 -4.63 -33.80 4.28
C TYR A 53 -3.47 -33.73 5.27
N LEU A 54 -2.67 -34.79 5.36
CA LEU A 54 -1.50 -34.83 6.24
C LEU A 54 -0.44 -33.83 5.81
N SER A 55 -0.19 -33.69 4.51
CA SER A 55 0.77 -32.72 3.97
C SER A 55 0.32 -31.29 4.24
N LEU A 56 -0.93 -30.94 3.97
CA LEU A 56 -1.49 -29.61 4.23
C LEU A 56 -1.51 -29.27 5.72
N ARG A 57 -1.81 -30.27 6.57
CA ARG A 57 -1.75 -30.10 8.03
C ARG A 57 -0.32 -29.81 8.50
N GLN A 58 0.66 -30.49 7.93
CA GLN A 58 2.07 -30.27 8.23
C GLN A 58 2.54 -28.90 7.73
N GLU A 59 2.17 -28.49 6.52
CA GLU A 59 2.47 -27.17 5.96
C GLU A 59 1.86 -26.07 6.82
N THR A 60 0.59 -26.20 7.20
CA THR A 60 -0.09 -25.26 8.11
C THR A 60 0.64 -25.15 9.45
N LYS A 61 1.14 -26.26 9.99
CA LYS A 61 1.92 -26.25 11.23
C LYS A 61 3.26 -25.54 11.05
N ASN A 62 3.96 -25.79 9.94
CA ASN A 62 5.23 -25.15 9.63
C ASN A 62 5.06 -23.64 9.43
N LEU A 63 4.07 -23.22 8.63
CA LEU A 63 3.76 -21.81 8.41
C LEU A 63 3.42 -21.08 9.71
N LYS A 64 2.68 -21.72 10.63
CA LYS A 64 2.40 -21.14 11.96
C LYS A 64 3.65 -20.97 12.80
N LEU A 65 4.58 -21.93 12.75
CA LEU A 65 5.86 -21.83 13.47
C LEU A 65 6.72 -20.71 12.89
N GLU A 66 6.83 -20.64 11.56
CA GLU A 66 7.56 -19.58 10.87
C GLU A 66 6.98 -18.21 11.18
N LEU A 67 5.65 -18.06 11.12
CA LEU A 67 4.97 -16.81 11.45
C LEU A 67 5.26 -16.38 12.90
N ASN A 68 5.19 -17.30 13.86
CA ASN A 68 5.51 -17.02 15.25
C ASN A 68 6.98 -16.60 15.44
N GLU A 69 7.90 -17.26 14.74
CA GLU A 69 9.32 -16.91 14.76
C GLU A 69 9.54 -15.50 14.19
N LYS A 70 8.97 -15.20 13.02
CA LYS A 70 9.04 -13.88 12.39
C LYS A 70 8.45 -12.78 13.27
N ASN A 71 7.30 -13.03 13.89
CA ASN A 71 6.70 -12.08 14.83
C ASN A 71 7.59 -11.84 16.06
N SER A 72 8.23 -12.89 16.58
CA SER A 72 9.16 -12.76 17.71
C SER A 72 10.40 -11.94 17.33
N GLN A 73 10.95 -12.15 16.13
CA GLN A 73 12.05 -11.35 15.59
C GLN A 73 11.63 -9.89 15.40
N LEU A 74 10.46 -9.62 14.82
CA LEU A 74 9.93 -8.25 14.66
C LEU A 74 9.76 -7.53 15.99
N ALA A 75 9.21 -8.22 17.01
CA ALA A 75 9.07 -7.66 18.35
C ALA A 75 10.43 -7.34 18.98
N PHE A 76 11.43 -8.21 18.80
CA PHE A 76 12.80 -7.96 19.25
C PHE A 76 13.38 -6.69 18.60
N TYR A 77 13.27 -6.56 17.28
CA TYR A 77 13.76 -5.37 16.56
C TYR A 77 13.01 -4.10 16.98
N GLN A 78 11.69 -4.17 17.20
CA GLN A 78 10.90 -3.03 17.69
C GLN A 78 11.43 -2.54 19.04
N ASN A 79 11.63 -3.46 19.98
CA ASN A 79 12.14 -3.14 21.30
C ASN A 79 13.56 -2.57 21.23
N PHE A 80 14.43 -3.17 20.42
CA PHE A 80 15.77 -2.66 20.20
C PHE A 80 15.77 -1.23 19.66
N MET A 81 14.91 -0.92 18.67
CA MET A 81 14.78 0.43 18.10
C MET A 81 14.22 1.42 19.12
N LEU A 82 13.25 1.02 19.94
CA LEU A 82 12.70 1.87 21.01
C LEU A 82 13.76 2.20 22.07
N GLU A 83 14.51 1.19 22.53
CA GLU A 83 15.58 1.36 23.51
C GLU A 83 16.72 2.23 22.98
N ASN A 84 16.99 2.16 21.68
CA ASN A 84 18.09 2.87 21.04
C ASN A 84 17.64 4.09 20.21
N ARG A 85 16.38 4.52 20.33
CA ARG A 85 15.76 5.59 19.52
C ARG A 85 16.63 6.84 19.43
N ILE A 86 17.20 7.26 20.56
CA ILE A 86 18.08 8.44 20.64
C ILE A 86 19.25 8.33 19.66
N HIS A 87 19.87 7.16 19.51
CA HIS A 87 21.00 6.95 18.60
C HIS A 87 20.62 7.03 17.12
N PHE A 88 19.34 6.79 16.79
CA PHE A 88 18.82 6.82 15.43
C PHE A 88 18.26 8.19 15.02
N ILE A 89 17.81 9.00 15.98
CA ILE A 89 17.16 10.28 15.68
C ILE A 89 18.07 11.45 16.05
N ARG A 90 18.62 11.44 17.26
CA ARG A 90 19.22 12.64 17.84
C ARG A 90 20.39 13.15 17.02
N ASP A 91 20.36 14.46 16.76
CA ASP A 91 21.43 15.22 16.11
C ASP A 91 21.82 14.70 14.70
N LYS A 92 20.99 13.86 14.07
CA LYS A 92 21.26 13.27 12.75
C LYS A 92 21.08 14.20 11.57
N LEU A 93 20.28 15.26 11.75
CA LEU A 93 19.96 16.26 10.72
C LEU A 93 20.54 17.63 11.07
N GLN A 94 21.55 17.69 11.95
CA GLN A 94 22.22 18.94 12.31
C GLN A 94 22.73 19.69 11.07
N GLY A 95 22.38 20.97 10.98
CA GLY A 95 22.78 21.84 9.88
C GLY A 95 22.01 21.62 8.58
N ARG A 96 20.96 20.78 8.61
CA ARG A 96 20.03 20.62 7.48
C ARG A 96 18.70 21.30 7.75
N ASN A 97 18.08 21.82 6.70
CA ASN A 97 16.82 22.55 6.78
C ASN A 97 15.77 21.90 5.90
N PHE A 98 14.56 21.73 6.44
CA PHE A 98 13.44 21.12 5.73
C PHE A 98 12.20 21.99 5.82
N ALA A 99 11.43 22.05 4.75
CA ALA A 99 10.11 22.66 4.75
C ALA A 99 9.04 21.58 4.94
N ILE A 100 8.18 21.73 5.93
CA ILE A 100 6.99 20.91 6.14
C ILE A 100 5.82 21.60 5.46
N VAL A 101 5.22 20.94 4.49
CA VAL A 101 4.09 21.43 3.71
C VAL A 101 2.87 20.56 4.01
N GLN A 102 1.78 21.19 4.40
CA GLN A 102 0.54 20.51 4.73
C GLN A 102 -0.64 21.25 4.11
N ILE A 103 -1.56 20.49 3.53
CA ILE A 103 -2.82 21.00 3.00
C ILE A 103 -3.95 20.31 3.75
N GLY A 104 -4.83 21.08 4.39
CA GLY A 104 -5.85 20.57 5.31
C GLY A 104 -5.30 20.35 6.72
N GLN A 105 -6.04 19.63 7.57
CA GLN A 105 -5.60 19.30 8.93
C GLN A 105 -4.97 17.91 8.98
N ASN A 106 -3.91 17.77 9.78
CA ASN A 106 -3.20 16.52 10.01
C ASN A 106 -2.80 16.43 11.49
N GLU A 107 -3.21 15.35 12.16
CA GLU A 107 -2.95 15.12 13.59
C GLU A 107 -1.46 14.83 13.89
N TYR A 108 -0.68 14.42 12.88
CA TYR A 108 0.73 14.01 13.05
C TYR A 108 1.73 15.16 12.86
N THR A 109 1.28 16.34 12.42
CA THR A 109 2.18 17.50 12.19
C THR A 109 3.03 17.87 13.41
N PRO A 110 2.47 17.94 14.65
CA PRO A 110 3.29 18.21 15.83
C PRO A 110 4.33 17.12 16.11
N GLU A 111 4.03 15.86 15.80
CA GLU A 111 4.95 14.74 16.00
C GLU A 111 6.10 14.75 14.99
N VAL A 112 5.81 15.07 13.72
CA VAL A 112 6.84 15.28 12.68
C VAL A 112 7.78 16.41 13.07
N ILE A 113 7.24 17.56 13.48
CA ILE A 113 8.04 18.71 13.94
C ILE A 113 8.95 18.27 15.10
N LYS A 114 8.38 17.62 16.12
CA LYS A 114 9.13 17.15 17.29
C LYS A 114 10.29 16.22 16.92
N ILE A 115 10.08 15.26 16.01
CA ILE A 115 11.14 14.31 15.60
C ILE A 115 12.26 15.01 14.84
N LEU A 116 11.92 15.97 13.99
CA LEU A 116 12.89 16.75 13.24
C LEU A 116 13.69 17.70 14.15
N GLU A 117 13.03 18.32 15.14
CA GLU A 117 13.69 19.11 16.18
C GLU A 117 14.65 18.25 17.03
N GLU A 118 14.20 17.06 17.45
CA GLU A 118 15.06 16.10 18.16
C GLU A 118 16.25 15.66 17.29
N ALA A 119 16.07 15.58 15.97
CA ALA A 119 17.13 15.29 15.01
C ALA A 119 18.07 16.48 14.74
N GLY A 120 17.74 17.67 15.24
CA GLY A 120 18.54 18.88 15.06
C GLY A 120 18.35 19.57 13.70
N ALA A 121 17.25 19.30 12.99
CA ALA A 121 16.92 19.95 11.74
C ALA A 121 16.37 21.38 11.96
N GLY A 122 16.70 22.30 11.05
CA GLY A 122 15.96 23.54 10.89
C GLY A 122 14.63 23.29 10.17
N ILE A 123 13.54 23.89 10.65
CA ILE A 123 12.19 23.60 10.16
C ILE A 123 11.49 24.89 9.76
N ILE A 124 10.89 24.85 8.58
CA ILE A 124 9.92 25.83 8.13
C ILE A 124 8.59 25.09 7.96
N THR A 125 7.49 25.65 8.43
CA THR A 125 6.16 25.06 8.22
C THR A 125 5.32 25.96 7.32
N ALA A 126 4.54 25.34 6.44
CA ALA A 126 3.58 25.99 5.56
C ALA A 126 2.29 25.16 5.56
N ASN A 127 1.31 25.62 6.33
CA ASN A 127 0.02 24.94 6.52
C ASN A 127 -1.09 25.70 5.80
N PHE A 128 -1.84 25.02 4.93
CA PHE A 128 -2.93 25.61 4.16
C PHE A 128 -4.28 25.07 4.63
N PHE A 129 -5.19 25.94 5.07
CA PHE A 129 -6.43 25.54 5.78
C PHE A 129 -7.72 25.72 4.99
N SER A 130 -7.75 26.51 3.91
CA SER A 130 -9.01 26.88 3.23
C SER A 130 -9.04 26.53 1.73
N GLN A 131 -10.09 25.82 1.32
CA GLN A 131 -10.44 25.54 -0.08
C GLN A 131 -10.96 26.77 -0.82
N GLU A 132 -11.61 27.68 -0.10
CA GLU A 132 -12.27 28.85 -0.68
C GLU A 132 -11.23 29.86 -1.17
N ALA A 133 -10.08 29.89 -0.50
CA ALA A 133 -8.90 30.65 -0.92
C ALA A 133 -8.23 30.09 -2.18
N ILE A 134 -8.45 28.80 -2.48
CA ILE A 134 -7.87 28.05 -3.61
C ILE A 134 -8.76 28.14 -4.86
N ARG A 135 -9.96 28.74 -4.76
CA ARG A 135 -10.80 29.13 -5.93
C ARG A 135 -10.22 30.31 -6.71
N ILE A 136 -8.91 30.32 -6.90
CA ILE A 136 -8.22 31.28 -7.72
C ILE A 136 -8.51 30.87 -9.16
N GLU A 137 -8.84 31.84 -9.99
CA GLU A 137 -9.15 31.63 -11.41
C GLU A 137 -8.00 30.96 -12.20
N ASN A 138 -6.81 30.83 -11.58
CA ASN A 138 -5.62 30.23 -12.17
C ASN A 138 -4.80 29.42 -11.14
N VAL A 139 -4.97 28.09 -11.17
CA VAL A 139 -4.22 27.12 -10.35
C VAL A 139 -2.70 27.19 -10.60
N ASN A 140 -2.27 27.49 -11.84
CA ASN A 140 -0.83 27.55 -12.16
C ASN A 140 -0.13 28.70 -11.46
N LEU A 141 -0.76 29.88 -11.40
CA LEU A 141 -0.22 31.04 -10.67
C LEU A 141 -0.12 30.74 -9.17
N PHE A 142 -1.14 30.07 -8.61
CA PHE A 142 -1.09 29.64 -7.21
C PHE A 142 0.08 28.69 -6.95
N VAL A 143 0.22 27.64 -7.77
CA VAL A 143 1.31 26.66 -7.61
C VAL A 143 2.68 27.33 -7.73
N GLU A 144 2.84 28.27 -8.67
CA GLU A 144 4.10 28.98 -8.85
C GLU A 144 4.45 29.88 -7.66
N GLU A 145 3.50 30.66 -7.16
CA GLU A 145 3.73 31.60 -6.07
C GLU A 145 3.92 30.87 -4.73
N ILE A 146 3.10 29.86 -4.45
CA ILE A 146 3.27 28.99 -3.28
C ILE A 146 4.58 28.20 -3.36
N GLY A 147 4.93 27.69 -4.54
CA GLY A 147 6.19 27.00 -4.75
C GLY A 147 7.41 27.89 -4.50
N LYS A 148 7.39 29.14 -4.97
CA LYS A 148 8.45 30.13 -4.70
C LYS A 148 8.50 30.51 -3.22
N PHE A 149 7.35 30.65 -2.57
CA PHE A 149 7.29 30.87 -1.14
C PHE A 149 7.96 29.72 -0.38
N ILE A 150 7.57 28.46 -0.63
CA ILE A 150 8.14 27.30 0.06
C ILE A 150 9.65 27.19 -0.18
N LEU A 151 10.13 27.44 -1.40
CA LEU A 151 11.54 27.26 -1.75
C LEU A 151 12.45 28.41 -1.29
N LYS A 152 11.94 29.64 -1.26
CA LYS A 152 12.76 30.86 -1.12
C LYS A 152 12.23 31.88 -0.12
N GLY A 153 11.04 31.68 0.45
CA GLY A 153 10.38 32.64 1.31
C GLY A 153 9.90 33.90 0.58
N GLU A 154 9.73 33.85 -0.74
CA GLU A 154 9.23 35.00 -1.52
C GLU A 154 7.78 35.31 -1.12
N GLN A 155 7.59 36.46 -0.46
CA GLN A 155 6.27 36.96 -0.03
C GLN A 155 5.63 37.75 -1.17
N GLY A 156 4.80 37.07 -1.97
CA GLY A 156 3.99 37.70 -3.01
C GLY A 156 2.62 38.17 -2.52
N GLU A 157 1.82 38.76 -3.41
CA GLU A 157 0.47 39.27 -3.11
C GLU A 157 -0.46 38.15 -2.62
N LEU A 158 -0.37 36.96 -3.21
CA LEU A 158 -1.18 35.81 -2.81
C LEU A 158 -0.79 35.31 -1.42
N VAL A 159 0.51 35.18 -1.15
CA VAL A 159 0.99 34.70 0.17
C VAL A 159 0.57 35.66 1.27
N GLY A 160 0.69 36.97 1.01
CA GLY A 160 0.17 38.02 1.89
C GLY A 160 -1.34 37.87 2.12
N PHE A 161 -2.12 37.74 1.05
CA PHE A 161 -3.58 37.52 1.14
C PHE A 161 -3.94 36.27 1.95
N LEU A 162 -3.27 35.14 1.72
CA LEU A 162 -3.55 33.89 2.43
C LEU A 162 -3.21 34.00 3.92
N THR A 163 -2.12 34.66 4.26
CA THR A 163 -1.68 34.85 5.65
C THR A 163 -2.60 35.82 6.38
N GLU A 164 -2.96 36.96 5.77
CA GLU A 164 -3.85 37.97 6.36
C GLU A 164 -5.25 37.42 6.64
N ASN A 165 -5.75 36.54 5.77
CA ASN A 165 -7.07 35.92 5.91
C ASN A 165 -7.05 34.62 6.72
N GLN A 166 -5.92 34.24 7.33
CA GLN A 166 -5.77 32.99 8.11
C GLN A 166 -6.04 31.72 7.28
N PHE A 167 -5.86 31.79 5.97
CA PHE A 167 -5.94 30.65 5.06
C PHE A 167 -4.62 29.88 4.99
N MET A 168 -3.53 30.53 5.42
CA MET A 168 -2.21 29.94 5.55
C MET A 168 -1.59 30.34 6.89
N GLU A 169 -0.93 29.38 7.55
CA GLU A 169 -0.03 29.66 8.67
C GLU A 169 1.38 29.21 8.30
N THR A 170 2.36 30.03 8.67
CA THR A 170 3.78 29.75 8.40
C THR A 170 4.56 29.93 9.68
N MET A 171 5.48 29.02 9.98
CA MET A 171 6.43 29.16 11.09
C MET A 171 7.86 28.92 10.59
N GLY A 172 8.83 29.55 11.26
CA GLY A 172 10.24 29.48 10.87
C GLY A 172 10.68 30.60 9.93
N THR A 173 11.96 30.62 9.60
CA THR A 173 12.57 31.62 8.72
C THR A 173 13.25 30.96 7.53
N HIS A 174 13.20 31.60 6.37
CA HIS A 174 13.85 31.13 5.14
C HIS A 174 15.32 31.57 5.05
N ASP A 175 16.01 31.65 6.18
CA ASP A 175 17.36 32.22 6.27
C ASP A 175 18.44 31.28 5.73
N GLN A 176 18.13 29.99 5.59
CA GLN A 176 19.03 28.96 5.09
C GLN A 176 18.39 28.18 3.94
N PRO A 177 19.19 27.69 2.98
CA PRO A 177 18.68 26.86 1.90
C PRO A 177 18.10 25.56 2.45
N LEU A 178 17.03 25.09 1.82
CA LEU A 178 16.37 23.84 2.15
C LEU A 178 17.09 22.64 1.50
N ASP A 179 17.23 21.55 2.24
CA ASP A 179 17.77 20.27 1.79
C ASP A 179 16.68 19.30 1.30
N GLY A 180 15.41 19.62 1.59
CA GLY A 180 14.26 18.81 1.19
C GLY A 180 12.94 19.36 1.69
N ILE A 181 11.86 18.76 1.20
CA ILE A 181 10.50 19.16 1.53
C ILE A 181 9.76 17.93 2.06
N ILE A 182 9.07 18.08 3.18
CA ILE A 182 8.29 17.03 3.83
C ILE A 182 6.82 17.37 3.61
N PHE A 183 6.14 16.56 2.82
CA PHE A 183 4.72 16.73 2.54
C PHE A 183 3.89 15.83 3.45
N LEU A 184 3.02 16.42 4.27
CA LEU A 184 2.17 15.67 5.18
C LEU A 184 0.81 15.45 4.53
N ASP A 185 0.51 14.21 4.18
CA ASP A 185 -0.79 13.86 3.63
C ASP A 185 -1.86 13.78 4.73
N SER A 186 -2.91 14.58 4.61
CA SER A 186 -4.05 14.58 5.51
C SER A 186 -4.89 13.30 5.36
N VAL A 187 -5.43 12.82 6.49
CA VAL A 187 -6.15 11.53 6.58
C VAL A 187 -7.64 11.65 6.19
N GLU A 188 -8.16 12.87 6.01
CA GLU A 188 -9.61 13.02 5.79
C GLU A 188 -10.05 12.59 4.38
N GLU A 189 -10.75 11.45 4.32
CA GLU A 189 -11.42 10.85 3.14
C GLU A 189 -12.40 11.80 2.40
N ARG A 190 -12.64 13.02 2.90
CA ARG A 190 -13.46 14.05 2.26
C ARG A 190 -12.59 15.13 1.58
N GLU A 191 -11.50 14.71 0.97
CA GLU A 191 -10.80 15.57 0.01
C GLU A 191 -11.67 15.75 -1.24
N GLN A 192 -12.13 16.98 -1.44
CA GLN A 192 -12.72 17.39 -2.71
C GLN A 192 -11.65 17.27 -3.80
N GLU A 193 -12.04 16.86 -5.01
CA GLU A 193 -11.17 16.64 -6.18
C GLU A 193 -10.15 17.77 -6.41
N LEU A 194 -10.56 19.02 -6.14
CA LEU A 194 -9.72 20.23 -6.20
C LEU A 194 -8.48 20.19 -5.29
N PHE A 195 -8.56 19.65 -4.07
CA PHE A 195 -7.39 19.55 -3.20
C PHE A 195 -6.41 18.48 -3.70
N SER A 196 -6.92 17.37 -4.23
CA SER A 196 -6.09 16.30 -4.77
C SER A 196 -5.28 16.78 -5.99
N GLU A 197 -5.93 17.46 -6.94
CA GLU A 197 -5.24 18.05 -8.10
C GLU A 197 -4.21 19.12 -7.69
N LEU A 198 -4.56 19.93 -6.68
CA LEU A 198 -3.66 20.94 -6.17
C LEU A 198 -2.42 20.33 -5.49
N LYS A 199 -2.62 19.34 -4.61
CA LYS A 199 -1.54 18.58 -3.96
C LYS A 199 -0.56 18.04 -5.00
N ILE A 200 -1.09 17.35 -6.02
CA ILE A 200 -0.30 16.79 -7.12
C ILE A 200 0.47 17.89 -7.86
N SER A 201 -0.17 19.02 -8.15
CA SER A 201 0.46 20.12 -8.91
C SER A 201 1.57 20.81 -8.12
N ILE A 202 1.38 21.01 -6.82
CA ILE A 202 2.40 21.57 -5.92
C ILE A 202 3.57 20.60 -5.81
N ILE A 203 3.33 19.31 -5.54
CA ILE A 203 4.40 18.31 -5.44
C ILE A 203 5.19 18.26 -6.76
N LYS A 204 4.51 18.27 -7.91
CA LYS A 204 5.15 18.33 -9.25
C LYS A 204 6.01 19.55 -9.50
N PHE A 205 5.68 20.68 -8.87
CA PHE A 205 6.49 21.88 -8.95
C PHE A 205 7.72 21.77 -8.04
N LEU A 206 7.53 21.28 -6.82
CA LEU A 206 8.56 21.21 -5.78
C LEU A 206 9.63 20.14 -6.08
N GLU A 207 9.23 18.96 -6.55
CA GLU A 207 10.12 17.82 -6.85
C GLU A 207 11.19 18.13 -7.93
N LYS A 208 10.96 19.17 -8.74
CA LYS A 208 11.91 19.63 -9.76
C LYS A 208 13.07 20.44 -9.16
N ASN A 209 12.93 20.89 -7.92
CA ASN A 209 13.88 21.77 -7.25
C ASN A 209 14.55 21.08 -6.06
N LEU A 210 13.77 20.35 -5.26
CA LEU A 210 14.24 19.66 -4.04
C LEU A 210 13.55 18.30 -3.89
N PRO A 211 14.18 17.34 -3.21
CA PRO A 211 13.54 16.06 -2.91
C PRO A 211 12.31 16.27 -2.01
N VAL A 212 11.20 15.63 -2.37
CA VAL A 212 9.91 15.69 -1.66
C VAL A 212 9.66 14.36 -0.96
N TYR A 213 9.43 14.41 0.35
CA TYR A 213 9.18 13.28 1.22
C TYR A 213 7.71 13.27 1.63
N ILE A 214 6.90 12.40 1.06
CA ILE A 214 5.50 12.26 1.42
C ILE A 214 5.40 11.34 2.63
N VAL A 215 4.87 11.85 3.74
CA VAL A 215 4.75 11.10 5.00
C VAL A 215 3.33 10.55 5.12
N HIS A 216 3.24 9.22 5.12
CA HIS A 216 2.02 8.46 5.31
C HIS A 216 1.97 7.86 6.71
N THR A 217 0.75 7.80 7.26
CA THR A 217 0.45 7.04 8.48
C THR A 217 -0.30 5.78 8.09
N GLY A 218 -0.32 4.74 8.95
CA GLY A 218 -0.97 3.47 8.65
C GLY A 218 -2.47 3.55 8.30
N LYS A 219 -3.11 4.71 8.54
CA LYS A 219 -4.51 5.01 8.17
C LYS A 219 -4.65 5.73 6.82
N SER A 220 -3.59 6.31 6.26
CA SER A 220 -3.56 6.95 4.94
C SER A 220 -3.30 5.89 3.88
N LYS A 221 -4.32 5.54 3.10
CA LYS A 221 -4.16 4.84 1.81
C LYS A 221 -4.77 5.71 0.72
N ASN A 222 -4.21 6.89 0.51
CA ASN A 222 -4.62 7.72 -0.62
C ASN A 222 -3.95 7.19 -1.90
N SER A 223 -4.71 6.49 -2.74
CA SER A 223 -4.20 5.92 -4.00
C SER A 223 -3.73 6.98 -4.99
N LEU A 224 -4.18 8.24 -4.86
CA LEU A 224 -3.82 9.33 -5.77
C LEU A 224 -2.36 9.78 -5.59
N LEU A 225 -1.83 9.73 -4.37
CA LEU A 225 -0.43 10.05 -4.12
C LEU A 225 0.50 8.87 -4.44
N ALA A 226 -0.02 7.64 -4.51
CA ALA A 226 0.76 6.49 -4.95
C ALA A 226 1.26 6.66 -6.40
N GLU A 227 0.54 7.40 -7.25
CA GLU A 227 1.01 7.74 -8.61
C GLU A 227 2.23 8.67 -8.59
N LEU A 228 2.39 9.47 -7.53
CA LEU A 228 3.52 10.39 -7.36
C LEU A 228 4.83 9.66 -7.05
N ASN A 229 4.77 8.42 -6.56
CA ASN A 229 5.97 7.61 -6.29
C ASN A 229 6.75 7.22 -7.55
N ASN A 230 6.18 7.48 -8.73
CA ASN A 230 6.88 7.31 -10.01
C ASN A 230 7.79 8.49 -10.35
N PHE A 231 7.69 9.63 -9.65
CA PHE A 231 8.58 10.76 -9.88
C PHE A 231 9.92 10.55 -9.16
N PRO A 232 11.07 10.79 -9.83
CA PRO A 232 12.39 10.46 -9.29
C PRO A 232 12.80 11.28 -8.06
N GLY A 233 12.17 12.45 -7.87
CA GLY A 233 12.41 13.33 -6.73
C GLY A 233 11.41 13.15 -5.57
N VAL A 234 10.52 12.16 -5.64
CA VAL A 234 9.48 11.92 -4.63
C VAL A 234 9.75 10.61 -3.88
N PHE A 235 9.66 10.67 -2.56
CA PHE A 235 9.91 9.53 -1.66
C PHE A 235 8.75 9.38 -0.69
N SER A 236 8.15 8.18 -0.61
CA SER A 236 7.16 7.88 0.43
C SER A 236 7.83 7.36 1.70
N ILE A 237 7.41 7.91 2.84
CA ILE A 237 7.69 7.40 4.17
C ILE A 237 6.40 6.79 4.71
N GLU A 238 6.43 5.49 4.96
CA GLU A 238 5.26 4.72 5.38
C GLU A 238 5.22 4.51 6.90
N ASN A 239 4.00 4.42 7.44
CA ASN A 239 3.73 4.09 8.84
C ASN A 239 4.43 5.00 9.86
N PHE A 240 4.41 6.32 9.63
CA PHE A 240 4.99 7.30 10.54
C PHE A 240 4.43 7.25 11.98
N ASP A 241 3.21 6.71 12.14
CA ASP A 241 2.57 6.43 13.42
C ASP A 241 3.29 5.36 14.27
N ASN A 242 4.34 4.72 13.74
CA ASN A 242 5.20 3.80 14.47
C ASN A 242 6.68 4.21 14.47
N ILE A 243 7.45 3.64 15.40
CA ILE A 243 8.88 3.97 15.57
C ILE A 243 9.72 3.71 14.31
N TYR A 244 9.34 2.73 13.49
CA TYR A 244 10.06 2.43 12.25
C TYR A 244 9.88 3.54 11.23
N GLY A 245 8.66 4.03 11.02
CA GLY A 245 8.39 5.15 10.12
C GLY A 245 9.08 6.43 10.55
N GLN A 246 9.13 6.69 11.87
CA GLN A 246 9.85 7.84 12.43
C GLN A 246 11.36 7.78 12.20
N ILE A 247 11.98 6.61 12.44
CA ILE A 247 13.41 6.41 12.17
C ILE A 247 13.69 6.44 10.66
N ALA A 248 12.82 5.81 9.85
CA ALA A 248 12.94 5.79 8.40
C ALA A 248 12.90 7.21 7.82
N LEU A 249 12.01 8.09 8.32
CA LEU A 249 12.00 9.50 7.95
C LEU A 249 13.39 10.11 8.14
N VAL A 250 13.94 10.04 9.35
CA VAL A 250 15.23 10.66 9.67
C VAL A 250 16.35 10.09 8.79
N LEU A 251 16.43 8.77 8.63
CA LEU A 251 17.44 8.13 7.80
C LEU A 251 17.34 8.56 6.33
N GLN A 252 16.12 8.62 5.78
CA GLN A 252 15.91 9.05 4.40
C GLN A 252 16.30 10.52 4.19
N LEU A 253 16.00 11.38 5.16
CA LEU A 253 16.40 12.79 5.15
C LEU A 253 17.91 12.99 5.28
N MET A 254 18.65 12.02 5.83
CA MET A 254 20.12 12.04 5.84
C MET A 254 20.71 11.75 4.46
N ASP A 255 20.13 10.82 3.71
CA ASP A 255 20.66 10.38 2.40
C ASP A 255 20.41 11.40 1.27
N SER A 256 19.54 12.40 1.48
CA SER A 256 19.22 13.46 0.50
C SER A 256 20.42 14.24 -0.02
N GLY A 257 21.57 14.20 0.68
CA GLY A 257 22.82 14.84 0.29
C GLY A 257 23.54 14.21 -0.92
N GLN A 258 23.03 13.10 -1.49
CA GLN A 258 23.62 12.45 -2.67
C GLN A 258 22.97 12.83 -4.01
N PHE A 259 21.87 13.57 -4.03
CA PHE A 259 21.22 13.96 -5.28
C PHE A 259 21.99 15.02 -6.08
N THR A 260 22.93 15.73 -5.45
CA THR A 260 23.78 16.73 -6.14
C THR A 260 24.96 16.15 -6.90
N ASP A 261 25.32 14.86 -6.70
CA ASP A 261 26.53 14.25 -7.30
C ASP A 261 26.26 13.29 -8.47
N LYS A 262 24.99 13.11 -8.90
CA LYS A 262 24.66 12.24 -10.05
C LYS A 262 24.55 12.93 -11.41
N GLU A 263 24.81 14.23 -11.50
CA GLU A 263 24.88 14.95 -12.77
C GLU A 263 26.28 15.48 -13.13
N VAL A 264 27.37 14.79 -12.77
CA VAL A 264 28.66 15.00 -13.48
C VAL A 264 29.46 13.70 -13.50
N THR A 265 29.16 12.76 -14.40
CA THR A 265 30.19 11.99 -15.13
C THR A 265 29.58 11.07 -16.19
N ASN A 266 29.84 11.45 -17.44
CA ASN A 266 29.73 10.72 -18.72
C ASN A 266 28.34 10.41 -19.29
#